data_AF-S9R4V1-F1
#
_entry.id   AF-S9R4V1-F1
#
_cell.length_a   1.000
_cell.length_b   1.000
_cell.length_c   1.000
_cell.angle_alpha   90.00
_cell.angle_beta   90.00
_cell.angle_gamma   90.00
#
_symmetry.space_group_name_H-M   'P 1'
#
loop_
_entity.id
_entity.type
_entity.pdbx_description
1 polymer ?
#
loop_
_entity_poly.entity_id
_entity_poly.type
_entity_poly.pdbx_seq_one_letter_code
_entity_poly.pdbx_strand_id
1 'polypeptide(L)' 'MALALGPGAHLQERVSRLERDAIAEALRTSGGKKIVTAKLLGISRPTLDKKIEDYGLTVSRRRV' A
#
# COMPACT_ATOMS: atom_id res chain seq x y z
N MET A 1 -0.50 10.85 14.84
CA MET A 1 0.29 12.02 14.40
C MET A 1 1.17 11.56 13.25
N ALA A 2 0.92 12.02 12.03
CA ALA A 2 1.77 11.71 10.88
C ALA A 2 2.95 12.70 10.88
N LEU A 3 4.16 12.24 11.21
CA LEU A 3 5.37 13.03 11.01
C LEU A 3 5.51 13.25 9.51
N ALA A 4 5.33 14.50 9.07
CA ALA A 4 5.68 14.90 7.71
C ALA A 4 7.18 14.65 7.54
N LEU A 5 7.55 13.93 6.47
CA LEU A 5 8.95 13.77 6.10
C LEU A 5 9.53 15.17 5.89
N GLY A 6 10.50 15.55 6.72
CA GLY A 6 11.16 16.84 6.62
C GLY A 6 11.88 16.99 5.27
N PRO A 7 12.27 18.22 4.90
CA PRO A 7 12.93 18.52 3.62
C PRO A 7 14.26 17.78 3.38
N GLY A 8 14.78 17.02 4.36
CA GLY A 8 15.96 16.16 4.23
C GLY A 8 15.68 14.68 3.91
N ALA A 9 14.42 14.24 3.84
CA ALA A 9 14.12 12.85 3.52
C ALA A 9 14.43 12.55 2.04
N HIS A 10 15.18 11.47 1.79
CA HIS A 10 15.50 11.03 0.44
C HIS A 10 14.22 10.74 -0.36
N LEU A 11 14.25 10.99 -1.67
CA LEU A 11 13.11 10.75 -2.56
C LEU A 11 12.51 9.34 -2.38
N GLN A 12 13.37 8.33 -2.25
CA GLN A 12 12.95 6.93 -2.10
C GLN A 12 12.08 6.70 -0.86
N GLU A 13 12.39 7.37 0.25
CA GLU A 13 11.62 7.25 1.48
C GLU A 13 10.25 7.94 1.36
N ARG A 14 10.22 9.09 0.70
CA ARG A 14 8.97 9.82 0.39
C ARG A 14 8.03 8.99 -0.47
N VAL A 15 8.57 8.38 -1.54
CA VAL A 15 7.82 7.47 -2.41
C VAL A 15 7.35 6.25 -1.62
N SER A 16 8.21 5.62 -0.83
CA SER A 16 7.85 4.40 -0.07
C SER A 16 6.72 4.66 0.92
N ARG A 17 6.72 5.83 1.58
CA ARG A 17 5.64 6.23 2.49
C ARG A 17 4.32 6.43 1.74
N LEU A 18 4.35 7.16 0.62
CA LEU A 18 3.16 7.38 -0.22
C LEU A 18 2.60 6.05 -0.74
N GLU A 19 3.46 5.16 -1.23
CA GLU A 19 3.06 3.85 -1.73
C GLU A 19 2.45 2.99 -0.62
N ARG A 20 3.06 2.97 0.58
CA ARG A 20 2.52 2.25 1.75
C ARG A 20 1.12 2.74 2.11
N ASP A 21 0.93 4.06 2.20
CA ASP A 21 -0.34 4.67 2.57
C ASP A 21 -1.42 4.36 1.52
N ALA A 22 -1.10 4.49 0.23
CA ALA A 22 -2.01 4.20 -0.87
C ALA A 22 -2.42 2.72 -0.91
N ILE A 23 -1.48 1.79 -0.71
CA ILE A 23 -1.77 0.35 -0.69
C ILE A 23 -2.66 0.00 0.51
N ALA A 24 -2.38 0.55 1.68
CA ALA A 24 -3.17 0.29 2.89
C ALA A 24 -4.63 0.77 2.72
N GLU A 25 -4.83 1.96 2.13
CA GLU A 25 -6.15 2.49 1.79
C GLU A 25 -6.88 1.59 0.78
N ALA A 26 -6.22 1.21 -0.31
CA ALA A 26 -6.82 0.35 -1.34
C ALA A 26 -7.15 -1.06 -0.84
N LEU A 27 -6.38 -1.60 0.11
CA LEU A 27 -6.69 -2.86 0.80
C LEU A 27 -7.95 -2.73 1.67
N ARG A 28 -8.10 -1.64 2.41
CA ARG A 28 -9.32 -1.38 3.21
C ARG A 28 -10.54 -1.25 2.30
N THR A 29 -10.45 -0.43 1.25
CA THR A 29 -11.56 -0.16 0.31
C THR A 29 -12.02 -1.42 -0.43
N SER A 30 -11.10 -2.32 -0.78
CA SER A 30 -11.45 -3.58 -1.46
C SER A 30 -11.89 -4.71 -0.52
N GLY A 31 -11.83 -4.49 0.81
CA GLY A 31 -12.05 -5.54 1.81
C GLY A 31 -10.96 -6.63 1.80
N GLY A 32 -9.73 -6.28 1.43
CA GLY A 32 -8.58 -7.19 1.35
C GLY A 32 -8.55 -8.07 0.09
N LYS A 33 -9.40 -7.81 -0.91
CA LYS A 33 -9.43 -8.56 -2.17
C LYS A 33 -8.26 -8.11 -3.07
N LYS A 34 -7.12 -8.81 -2.99
CA LYS A 34 -5.87 -8.44 -3.67
C LYS A 34 -5.99 -8.14 -5.18
N ILE A 35 -6.77 -8.93 -5.93
CA ILE A 35 -6.99 -8.67 -7.37
C ILE A 35 -7.69 -7.32 -7.60
N VAL A 36 -8.71 -7.02 -6.78
CA VAL A 36 -9.44 -5.74 -6.85
C VAL A 36 -8.53 -4.59 -6.41
N THR A 37 -7.78 -4.76 -5.33
CA THR A 37 -6.78 -3.77 -4.87
C THR A 37 -5.75 -3.45 -5.94
N ALA A 38 -5.17 -4.47 -6.58
CA ALA A 38 -4.16 -4.28 -7.63
C ALA A 38 -4.74 -3.49 -8.82
N LYS A 39 -5.98 -3.81 -9.22
CA LYS A 39 -6.71 -3.07 -10.25
C LYS A 39 -6.95 -1.61 -9.87
N LEU A 40 -7.37 -1.33 -8.63
CA LEU A 40 -7.57 0.04 -8.13
C LEU A 40 -6.29 0.86 -8.15
N LEU A 41 -5.15 0.24 -7.86
CA LEU A 41 -3.84 0.87 -7.86
C LEU A 41 -3.17 0.92 -9.25
N GLY A 42 -3.76 0.28 -10.27
CA GLY A 42 -3.18 0.23 -11.62
C GLY A 42 -1.90 -0.61 -11.73
N ILE A 43 -1.70 -1.59 -10.85
CA ILE A 43 -0.51 -2.46 -10.83
C ILE A 43 -0.88 -3.93 -10.99
N SER A 44 0.12 -4.77 -11.31
CA SER A 44 -0.07 -6.21 -11.35
C SER A 44 -0.27 -6.80 -9.94
N ARG A 45 -0.97 -7.94 -9.84
CA ARG A 45 -1.15 -8.65 -8.56
C ARG A 45 0.19 -9.10 -7.94
N PRO A 46 1.17 -9.66 -8.69
CA PRO A 46 2.49 -9.96 -8.15
C PRO A 46 3.23 -8.72 -7.62
N THR A 47 3.12 -7.57 -8.31
CA THR A 47 3.69 -6.30 -7.82
C THR A 47 3.07 -5.90 -6.48
N LEU A 48 1.74 -6.04 -6.35
CA LEU A 48 1.06 -5.77 -5.09
C LEU A 48 1.52 -6.71 -3.97
N ASP A 49 1.64 -8.01 -4.22
CA ASP A 49 2.12 -8.95 -3.19
C ASP A 49 3.52 -8.58 -2.70
N LYS A 50 4.44 -8.29 -3.63
CA LYS A 50 5.79 -7.85 -3.28
C LYS A 50 5.78 -6.58 -2.43
N LYS A 51 5.01 -5.56 -2.82
CA LYS A 51 4.92 -4.32 -2.03
C LYS A 51 4.26 -4.52 -0.65
N ILE A 52 3.31 -5.45 -0.53
CA ILE A 52 2.73 -5.81 0.77
C ILE A 52 3.81 -6.41 1.69
N GLU A 53 4.66 -7.29 1.16
CA GLU A 53 5.79 -7.87 1.88
C GLU A 53 6.86 -6.82 2.22
N ASP A 54 7.34 -6.07 1.23
CA ASP A 54 8.38 -5.03 1.37
C ASP A 54 7.98 -3.96 2.42
N TYR A 55 6.68 -3.68 2.56
CA TYR A 55 6.18 -2.68 3.53
C TYR A 55 5.60 -3.28 4.81
N GLY A 56 5.59 -4.60 4.97
CA GLY A 56 5.03 -5.28 6.15
C GLY A 56 3.53 -5.01 6.36
N LEU A 57 2.76 -4.89 5.28
CA LEU A 57 1.32 -4.61 5.36
C LEU A 57 0.53 -5.88 5.69
N THR A 58 -0.43 -5.77 6.61
CA THR A 58 -1.34 -6.88 6.93
C THR A 58 -2.59 -6.81 6.06
N VAL A 59 -2.99 -7.93 5.48
CA VAL A 59 -4.21 -8.04 4.68
C VAL A 59 -5.31 -8.75 5.48
N SER A 60 -6.30 -8.00 5.95
CA SER A 60 -7.51 -8.56 6.55
C SER A 60 -8.60 -8.70 5.49
N ARG A 61 -9.08 -9.93 5.30
CA ARG A 61 -10.15 -10.23 4.33
C ARG A 61 -11.50 -10.21 5.06
N ARG A 62 -12.39 -9.28 4.71
CA ARG A 62 -13.76 -9.32 5.23
C ARG A 62 -14.56 -10.34 4.41
N ARG A 63 -15.02 -11.42 5.07
CA ARG A 63 -16.11 -12.25 4.52
C ARG A 63 -17.39 -11.44 4.71
N VAL A 64 -17.87 -10.86 3.61
CA VAL A 64 -19.25 -10.38 3.47
C VAL A 64 -20.04 -11.42 2.70
#